data_AF-A0A8S0FZR9-F1
#
_entry.id   AF-A0A8S0FZR9-F1
#
_cell.length_a   1.000
_cell.length_b   1.000
_cell.length_c   1.000
_cell.angle_alpha   90.00
_cell.angle_beta   90.00
_cell.angle_gamma   90.00
#
_symmetry.space_group_name_H-M   'P 1'
#
loop_
_entity.id
_entity.type
_entity.pdbx_description
1 polymer ?
#
loop_
_entity_poly.entity_id
_entity_poly.type
_entity_poly.pdbx_seq_one_letter_code
_entity_poly.pdbx_strand_id
1 'polypeptide(L)'
;MLNESVAIARARDKLRSMQLLARQGIDLPVTGIAHSPDDTSDLIDMVGGAPLVVKLVEGTQGIGVVLAETRQAAESVIDAFRGLNAHILVQEYIKEAQGCDIRCLVVGDEVVAAIERRAKEGDFRSNLHRGGAASVASITPQEREIAIKAARTMALDVAGVDILRAKSRAVGDGSECVARAGRNRKNHRYRHRG
;
A
#
# COMPACT_ATOMS: atom_id res chain seq x y z
N MET A 1 -24.04 -8.25 -7.41
CA MET A 1 -23.03 -7.27 -7.89
C MET A 1 -21.66 -7.82 -7.54
N LEU A 2 -20.65 -7.65 -8.39
CA LEU A 2 -19.27 -7.97 -8.04
C LEU A 2 -18.73 -6.84 -7.13
N ASN A 3 -18.43 -7.12 -5.86
CA ASN A 3 -18.14 -6.18 -4.77
C ASN A 3 -19.32 -5.27 -4.38
N GLU A 4 -19.66 -5.26 -3.10
CA GLU A 4 -20.66 -4.34 -2.55
C GLU A 4 -20.15 -2.89 -2.48
N SER A 5 -21.07 -1.92 -2.57
CA SER A 5 -20.76 -0.49 -2.51
C SER A 5 -20.04 -0.10 -1.22
N VAL A 6 -20.41 -0.72 -0.10
CA VAL A 6 -19.81 -0.51 1.22
C VAL A 6 -18.36 -1.00 1.24
N ALA A 7 -18.09 -2.18 0.66
CA ALA A 7 -16.74 -2.73 0.55
C ALA A 7 -15.84 -1.84 -0.32
N ILE A 8 -16.38 -1.32 -1.44
CA ILE A 8 -15.69 -0.37 -2.30
C ILE A 8 -15.36 0.92 -1.55
N ALA A 9 -16.32 1.49 -0.81
CA ALA A 9 -16.10 2.71 -0.04
C ALA A 9 -15.01 2.50 1.03
N ARG A 10 -15.04 1.38 1.76
CA ARG A 10 -14.01 1.02 2.74
C ARG A 10 -12.63 0.89 2.10
N ALA A 11 -12.53 0.24 0.94
CA ALA A 11 -11.27 0.07 0.22
C ALA A 11 -10.68 1.38 -0.34
N ARG A 12 -11.48 2.43 -0.50
CA ARG A 12 -11.00 3.77 -0.88
C ARG A 12 -10.41 4.53 0.30
N ASP A 13 -10.92 4.28 1.50
CA ASP A 13 -10.39 4.84 2.73
C ASP A 13 -9.17 4.03 3.17
N LYS A 14 -7.99 4.59 2.89
CA LYS A 14 -6.70 3.95 3.22
C LYS A 14 -6.57 3.71 4.71
N LEU A 15 -7.00 4.68 5.53
CA LEU A 15 -6.89 4.61 6.99
C LEU A 15 -7.73 3.47 7.53
N ARG A 16 -9.01 3.46 7.15
CA ARG A 16 -9.94 2.42 7.57
C ARG A 16 -9.52 1.05 7.07
N SER A 17 -9.04 0.95 5.83
CA SER A 17 -8.52 -0.31 5.27
C SER A 17 -7.36 -0.86 6.11
N MET A 18 -6.37 -0.03 6.44
CA MET A 18 -5.22 -0.47 7.24
C MET A 18 -5.63 -0.86 8.66
N GLN A 19 -6.52 -0.09 9.30
CA GLN A 19 -7.03 -0.44 10.63
C GLN A 19 -7.76 -1.78 10.64
N LEU A 20 -8.53 -2.10 9.60
CA LEU A 20 -9.22 -3.39 9.47
C LEU A 20 -8.23 -4.54 9.28
N LEU A 21 -7.24 -4.37 8.40
CA LEU A 21 -6.21 -5.38 8.14
C LEU A 21 -5.35 -5.65 9.38
N ALA A 22 -4.89 -4.60 10.06
CA ALA A 22 -4.11 -4.71 11.30
C ALA A 22 -4.90 -5.43 12.41
N ARG A 23 -6.19 -5.11 12.57
CA ARG A 23 -7.07 -5.78 13.54
C ARG A 23 -7.27 -7.27 13.29
N GLN A 24 -7.06 -7.74 12.06
CA GLN A 24 -7.13 -9.15 11.69
C GLN A 24 -5.76 -9.85 11.73
N GLY A 25 -4.72 -9.19 12.24
CA GLY A 25 -3.36 -9.73 12.27
C GLY A 25 -2.82 -10.00 10.87
N ILE A 26 -3.06 -9.07 9.94
CA ILE A 26 -2.36 -9.04 8.65
C ILE A 26 -1.23 -8.05 8.79
N ASP A 27 -0.01 -8.46 8.48
CA ASP A 27 1.16 -7.61 8.60
C ASP A 27 1.09 -6.44 7.61
N LEU A 28 1.35 -5.25 8.15
CA LEU A 28 1.39 -3.99 7.43
C LEU A 28 2.72 -3.32 7.77
N PRO A 29 3.26 -2.46 6.89
CA PRO A 29 4.40 -1.64 7.27
C PRO A 29 4.00 -0.74 8.45
N VAL A 30 4.94 -0.48 9.36
CA VAL A 30 4.73 0.41 10.52
C VAL A 30 4.22 1.75 10.01
N THR A 31 3.03 2.14 10.49
CA THR A 31 2.28 3.28 9.96
C THR A 31 1.79 4.19 11.08
N GLY A 32 2.23 5.44 11.07
CA GLY A 32 1.70 6.54 11.86
C GLY A 32 0.63 7.30 11.07
N ILE A 33 -0.43 7.70 11.77
CA ILE A 33 -1.51 8.53 11.21
C ILE A 33 -1.49 9.85 11.95
N ALA A 34 -1.54 10.96 11.21
CA ALA A 34 -1.67 12.27 11.81
C ALA A 34 -2.62 13.17 11.03
N HIS A 35 -3.36 13.97 11.80
CA HIS A 35 -4.15 15.08 11.29
C HIS A 35 -3.65 16.33 12.01
N SER A 36 -2.84 17.13 11.32
CA SER A 36 -2.12 18.27 11.90
C SER A 36 -1.39 17.91 13.20
N PRO A 37 -0.37 17.04 13.16
CA PRO A 37 0.38 16.69 14.36
C PRO A 37 1.04 17.95 14.91
N ASP A 38 0.78 18.33 16.16
CA ASP A 38 1.53 19.45 16.75
C ASP A 38 3.02 19.09 16.90
N ASP A 39 3.33 17.79 16.91
CA ASP A 39 4.69 17.25 16.97
C ASP A 39 5.01 16.32 15.77
N THR A 40 5.71 16.87 14.77
CA THR A 40 6.20 16.14 13.60
C THR A 40 7.30 15.14 13.97
N SER A 41 8.10 15.47 14.99
CA SER A 41 9.25 14.69 15.43
C SER A 41 8.79 13.35 16.01
N ASP A 42 7.82 13.40 16.92
CA ASP A 42 7.22 12.21 17.52
C ASP A 42 6.57 11.29 16.47
N LEU A 43 5.92 11.87 15.46
CA LEU A 43 5.32 11.09 14.36
C LEU A 43 6.36 10.32 13.54
N ILE A 44 7.52 10.92 13.31
CA ILE A 44 8.63 10.28 12.60
C ILE A 44 9.22 9.17 13.47
N ASP A 45 9.36 9.39 14.77
CA ASP A 45 9.93 8.41 15.69
C ASP A 45 8.99 7.21 15.89
N MET A 46 7.67 7.41 15.88
CA MET A 46 6.67 6.33 15.92
C MET A 46 6.81 5.32 14.77
N VAL A 47 7.34 5.73 13.62
CA VAL A 47 7.57 4.84 12.47
C VAL A 47 9.01 4.34 12.36
N GLY A 48 9.86 4.65 13.35
CA GLY A 48 11.26 4.23 13.41
C GLY A 48 12.23 5.14 12.65
N GLY A 49 11.84 6.38 12.35
CA GLY A 49 12.70 7.38 11.72
C GLY A 49 12.76 7.30 10.19
N ALA A 50 13.67 8.09 9.61
CA ALA A 50 13.92 8.09 8.17
C ALA A 50 14.84 6.92 7.75
N PRO A 51 14.72 6.40 6.52
CA PRO A 51 13.81 6.86 5.47
C PRO A 51 12.37 6.37 5.66
N LEU A 52 11.42 7.22 5.27
CA LEU A 52 9.99 6.97 5.42
C LEU A 52 9.20 7.47 4.22
N VAL A 53 7.98 6.96 4.08
CA VAL A 53 7.05 7.33 3.02
C VAL A 53 5.92 8.17 3.62
N VAL A 54 5.73 9.38 3.10
CA VAL A 54 4.60 10.25 3.43
C VAL A 54 3.54 10.12 2.33
N LYS A 55 2.30 9.84 2.71
CA LYS A 55 1.16 9.64 1.80
C LYS A 55 0.03 10.58 2.17
N LEU A 56 -0.50 11.30 1.19
CA LEU A 56 -1.79 11.98 1.32
C LEU A 56 -2.92 10.95 1.35
N VAL A 57 -3.77 11.03 2.37
CA VAL A 57 -4.97 10.19 2.49
C VAL A 57 -5.95 10.54 1.38
N GLU A 58 -6.09 11.83 1.10
CA GLU A 58 -6.93 12.39 0.04
C GLU A 58 -6.23 12.36 -1.32
N GLY A 59 -6.97 11.99 -2.36
CA GLY A 59 -6.46 11.87 -3.73
C GLY A 59 -6.40 10.44 -4.27
N THR A 60 -6.51 10.33 -5.60
CA THR A 60 -6.32 9.08 -6.36
C THR A 60 -5.09 9.22 -7.27
N GLN A 61 -4.50 8.10 -7.73
CA GLN A 61 -3.36 8.05 -8.69
C GLN A 61 -1.94 8.31 -8.15
N GLY A 62 -1.69 8.21 -6.83
CA GLY A 62 -0.31 8.32 -6.31
C GLY A 62 0.27 9.75 -6.35
N ILE A 63 -0.57 10.75 -6.67
CA ILE A 63 -0.33 12.15 -6.34
C ILE A 63 -0.31 12.23 -4.82
N GLY A 64 0.80 12.70 -4.24
CA GLY A 64 0.98 12.80 -2.79
C GLY A 64 1.60 11.57 -2.11
N VAL A 65 2.38 10.74 -2.81
CA VAL A 65 3.26 9.74 -2.18
C VAL A 65 4.71 10.16 -2.38
N VAL A 66 5.40 10.48 -1.29
CA VAL A 66 6.76 11.03 -1.26
C VAL A 66 7.63 10.15 -0.39
N LEU A 67 8.82 9.80 -0.89
CA LEU A 67 9.88 9.19 -0.08
C LEU A 67 10.73 10.31 0.50
N ALA A 68 10.85 10.33 1.82
CA ALA A 68 11.76 11.21 2.53
C ALA A 68 12.95 10.38 3.02
N GLU A 69 14.13 10.63 2.45
CA GLU A 69 15.34 9.87 2.75
C GLU A 69 15.98 10.28 4.09
N THR A 70 15.73 11.51 4.54
CA THR A 70 16.26 12.08 5.77
C THR A 70 15.13 12.56 6.67
N ARG A 71 15.43 12.72 7.96
CA ARG A 71 14.48 13.26 8.95
C ARG A 71 14.03 14.66 8.55
N GLN A 72 14.96 15.52 8.15
CA GLN A 72 14.68 16.90 7.76
C GLN A 72 13.78 16.97 6.53
N ALA A 73 13.98 16.08 5.55
CA ALA A 73 13.10 15.96 4.40
C ALA A 73 11.69 15.50 4.81
N ALA A 74 11.58 14.56 5.76
CA ALA A 74 10.29 14.11 6.26
C ALA A 74 9.54 15.24 6.98
N GLU A 75 10.22 15.97 7.86
CA GLU A 75 9.68 17.15 8.56
C GLU A 75 9.16 18.18 7.54
N SER A 76 9.98 18.53 6.56
CA SER A 76 9.62 19.51 5.51
C SER A 76 8.37 19.09 4.72
N VAL A 77 8.25 17.80 4.38
CA VAL A 77 7.11 17.28 3.62
C VAL A 77 5.84 17.24 4.49
N ILE A 78 5.96 16.85 5.75
CA ILE A 78 4.85 16.81 6.70
C ILE A 78 4.30 18.22 6.95
N ASP A 79 5.18 19.20 7.17
CA ASP A 79 4.81 20.59 7.40
C ASP A 79 4.17 21.23 6.16
N ALA A 80 4.71 20.93 4.97
CA ALA A 80 4.10 21.36 3.71
C ALA A 80 2.67 20.83 3.54
N PHE A 81 2.41 19.57 3.91
CA PHE A 81 1.07 19.00 3.87
C PHE A 81 0.15 19.52 4.98
N ARG A 82 0.70 19.90 6.14
CA ARG A 82 -0.07 20.56 7.21
C ARG A 82 -0.64 21.89 6.74
N GLY A 83 0.16 22.70 6.03
CA GLY A 83 -0.31 23.97 5.44
C GLY A 83 -1.48 23.82 4.46
N LEU A 84 -1.73 22.61 3.95
CA LEU A 84 -2.83 22.28 3.06
C LEU A 84 -4.06 21.69 3.79
N ASN A 85 -4.05 21.61 5.12
CA ASN A 85 -5.07 20.94 5.94
C ASN A 85 -5.37 19.50 5.49
N ALA A 86 -4.34 18.79 4.99
CA ALA A 86 -4.50 17.45 4.47
C ALA A 86 -4.24 16.38 5.54
N HIS A 87 -5.03 15.30 5.52
CA HIS A 87 -4.73 14.10 6.28
C HIS A 87 -3.53 13.37 5.69
N ILE A 88 -2.55 13.04 6.55
CA ILE A 88 -1.32 12.36 6.14
C ILE A 88 -1.14 11.01 6.82
N LEU A 89 -0.43 10.16 6.09
CA LEU A 89 0.02 8.84 6.48
C LEU A 89 1.53 8.83 6.41
N VAL A 90 2.18 8.56 7.53
CA VAL A 90 3.63 8.38 7.60
C VAL A 90 3.86 6.89 7.79
N GLN A 91 4.72 6.30 6.98
CA GLN A 91 4.93 4.86 6.95
C GLN A 91 6.41 4.56 6.81
N GLU A 92 6.91 3.50 7.44
CA GLU A 92 8.28 3.04 7.22
C GLU A 92 8.53 2.74 5.73
N TYR A 93 9.77 2.96 5.28
CA TYR A 93 10.16 2.60 3.93
C TYR A 93 10.80 1.20 3.91
N ILE A 94 10.13 0.26 3.24
CA ILE A 94 10.63 -1.11 3.02
C ILE A 94 11.69 -1.08 1.90
N LYS A 95 12.95 -0.80 2.28
CA LYS A 95 14.09 -0.71 1.36
C LYS A 95 14.36 -2.01 0.62
N GLU A 96 14.12 -3.13 1.28
CA GLU A 96 14.42 -4.47 0.79
C GLU A 96 13.57 -4.84 -0.42
N ALA A 97 12.40 -4.21 -0.55
CA ALA A 97 11.54 -4.35 -1.70
C ALA A 97 12.18 -3.77 -2.98
N GLN A 98 13.19 -2.90 -2.89
CA GLN A 98 13.91 -2.31 -4.02
C GLN A 98 12.97 -1.76 -5.11
N GLY A 99 11.92 -1.04 -4.69
CA GLY A 99 10.92 -0.50 -5.61
C GLY A 99 10.07 -1.57 -6.32
N CYS A 100 9.98 -2.77 -5.76
CA CYS A 100 9.18 -3.88 -6.29
C CYS A 100 8.00 -4.17 -5.37
N ASP A 101 6.87 -4.54 -5.97
CA ASP A 101 5.74 -5.10 -5.22
C ASP A 101 5.09 -6.23 -6.00
N ILE A 102 4.51 -7.18 -5.28
CA ILE A 102 3.73 -8.27 -5.86
C ILE A 102 2.27 -7.87 -5.84
N ARG A 103 1.64 -7.81 -7.02
CA ARG A 103 0.20 -7.59 -7.12
C ARG A 103 -0.53 -8.89 -7.40
N CYS A 104 -1.26 -9.36 -6.39
CA CYS A 104 -2.14 -10.51 -6.46
C CYS A 104 -3.54 -10.08 -6.91
N LEU A 105 -4.10 -10.75 -7.92
CA LEU A 105 -5.51 -10.67 -8.27
C LEU A 105 -6.26 -11.78 -7.56
N VAL A 106 -7.10 -11.40 -6.60
CA VAL A 106 -7.97 -12.31 -5.85
C VAL A 106 -9.36 -12.29 -6.45
N VAL A 107 -9.94 -13.47 -6.66
CA VAL A 107 -11.34 -13.66 -7.07
C VAL A 107 -11.95 -14.72 -6.16
N GLY A 108 -12.94 -14.33 -5.36
CA GLY A 108 -13.47 -15.13 -4.26
C GLY A 108 -12.35 -15.47 -3.27
N ASP A 109 -12.04 -16.76 -3.20
CA ASP A 109 -11.08 -17.31 -2.25
C ASP A 109 -9.76 -17.75 -2.89
N GLU A 110 -9.52 -17.34 -4.13
CA GLU A 110 -8.35 -17.77 -4.91
C GLU A 110 -7.56 -16.58 -5.45
N VAL A 111 -6.23 -16.70 -5.39
CA VAL A 111 -5.33 -15.83 -6.17
C VAL A 111 -5.18 -16.42 -7.57
N VAL A 112 -5.90 -15.83 -8.53
CA VAL A 112 -5.98 -16.32 -9.92
C VAL A 112 -4.84 -15.83 -10.80
N ALA A 113 -4.15 -14.76 -10.39
CA ALA A 113 -2.96 -14.25 -11.07
C ALA A 113 -2.10 -13.41 -10.10
N ALA A 114 -0.80 -13.38 -10.32
CA ALA A 114 0.11 -12.48 -9.62
C ALA A 114 1.18 -11.94 -10.59
N ILE A 115 1.54 -10.68 -10.40
CA ILE A 115 2.61 -10.02 -11.14
C ILE A 115 3.57 -9.34 -10.17
N GLU A 116 4.86 -9.35 -10.48
CA GLU A 116 5.82 -8.45 -9.85
C GLU A 116 5.82 -7.16 -10.67
N ARG A 117 5.67 -6.03 -9.99
CA ARG A 117 5.83 -4.72 -10.60
C ARG A 117 7.11 -4.11 -10.07
N ARG A 118 7.96 -3.62 -10.97
CA ARG A 118 9.23 -2.97 -10.64
C ARG A 118 9.18 -1.50 -11.05
N ALA A 119 9.56 -0.64 -10.13
CA ALA A 119 9.71 0.79 -10.40
C ALA A 119 10.83 1.03 -11.43
N LYS A 120 10.71 2.12 -12.17
CA LYS A 120 11.78 2.60 -13.06
C LYS A 120 12.99 3.06 -12.23
N GLU A 121 14.15 3.11 -12.85
CA GLU A 121 15.36 3.67 -12.22
C GLU A 121 15.09 5.09 -11.69
N GLY A 122 15.52 5.36 -10.45
CA GLY A 122 15.29 6.63 -9.76
C GLY A 122 13.87 6.87 -9.22
N ASP A 123 12.94 5.91 -9.31
CA ASP A 123 11.62 5.97 -8.66
C ASP A 123 11.45 4.76 -7.73
N PHE A 124 10.85 4.96 -6.56
CA PHE A 124 10.52 3.86 -5.64
C PHE A 124 9.11 3.33 -5.86
N ARG A 125 8.29 4.03 -6.66
CA ARG A 125 6.89 3.67 -6.94
C ARG A 125 6.81 2.73 -8.14
N SER A 126 6.44 1.49 -7.89
CA SER A 126 6.30 0.40 -8.86
C SER A 126 5.05 0.47 -9.76
N ASN A 127 4.25 1.54 -9.69
CA ASN A 127 2.99 1.58 -10.41
C ASN A 127 3.19 1.58 -11.94
N LEU A 128 2.60 0.60 -12.64
CA LEU A 128 2.72 0.43 -14.10
C LEU A 128 2.36 1.68 -14.91
N HIS A 129 1.40 2.48 -14.45
CA HIS A 129 1.00 3.72 -15.13
C HIS A 129 2.09 4.81 -15.14
N ARG A 130 3.20 4.62 -14.39
CA ARG A 130 4.34 5.55 -14.32
C ARG A 130 5.60 5.00 -15.00
N GLY A 131 5.44 3.98 -15.86
CA GLY A 131 6.53 3.38 -16.63
C GLY A 131 7.25 2.24 -15.91
N GLY A 132 6.65 1.66 -14.86
CA GLY A 132 7.18 0.46 -14.22
C GLY A 132 7.06 -0.78 -15.12
N ALA A 133 8.00 -1.71 -14.97
CA ALA A 133 7.97 -3.00 -15.65
C ALA A 133 7.09 -4.00 -14.90
N ALA A 134 6.50 -4.95 -15.62
CA ALA A 134 5.73 -6.05 -15.03
C ALA A 134 6.27 -7.40 -15.51
N SER A 135 6.41 -8.35 -14.60
CA SER A 135 6.73 -9.75 -14.89
C SER A 135 5.76 -10.67 -14.16
N VAL A 136 5.67 -11.92 -14.61
CA VAL A 136 4.89 -12.95 -13.89
C VAL A 136 5.55 -13.20 -12.54
N ALA A 137 4.75 -13.21 -11.47
CA ALA A 137 5.24 -13.53 -10.13
C ALA A 137 4.82 -14.93 -9.71
N SER A 138 5.79 -15.72 -9.26
CA SER A 138 5.55 -16.88 -8.41
C SER A 138 5.39 -16.40 -6.97
N ILE A 139 4.23 -16.68 -6.39
CA ILE A 139 3.92 -16.31 -5.01
C ILE A 139 4.04 -17.51 -4.07
N THR A 140 4.49 -17.25 -2.84
CA THR A 140 4.57 -18.28 -1.80
C THR A 140 3.19 -18.65 -1.26
N PRO A 141 3.05 -19.79 -0.55
CA PRO A 141 1.81 -20.12 0.14
C PRO A 141 1.38 -19.02 1.14
N GLN A 142 2.34 -18.44 1.86
CA GLN A 142 2.10 -17.35 2.81
C GLN A 142 1.59 -16.08 2.11
N GLU A 143 2.20 -15.67 0.99
CA GLU A 143 1.74 -14.51 0.20
C GLU A 143 0.31 -14.71 -0.34
N ARG A 144 -0.01 -15.95 -0.75
CA ARG A 144 -1.35 -16.33 -1.21
C ARG A 144 -2.37 -16.22 -0.09
N GLU A 145 -2.06 -16.78 1.08
CA GLU A 145 -2.93 -16.71 2.25
C GLU A 145 -3.18 -15.26 2.68
N ILE A 146 -2.12 -14.46 2.78
CA ILE A 146 -2.20 -13.03 3.09
C ILE A 146 -3.11 -12.29 2.09
N ALA A 147 -2.96 -12.54 0.78
CA ALA A 147 -3.78 -11.91 -0.24
C ALA A 147 -5.27 -12.25 -0.08
N ILE A 148 -5.60 -13.53 0.12
CA ILE A 148 -6.99 -14.00 0.30
C ILE A 148 -7.58 -13.44 1.60
N LYS A 149 -6.82 -13.51 2.70
CA LYS A 149 -7.23 -12.99 4.01
C LYS A 149 -7.48 -11.48 3.95
N ALA A 150 -6.64 -10.72 3.23
CA ALA A 150 -6.83 -9.29 3.02
C ALA A 150 -8.09 -8.97 2.21
N ALA A 151 -8.35 -9.70 1.11
CA ALA A 151 -9.55 -9.52 0.31
C ALA A 151 -10.83 -9.80 1.12
N ARG A 152 -10.84 -10.92 1.86
CA ARG A 152 -11.94 -11.32 2.77
C ARG A 152 -12.18 -10.29 3.87
N THR A 153 -11.11 -9.81 4.53
CA THR A 153 -11.20 -8.78 5.58
C THR A 153 -11.86 -7.49 5.07
N MET A 154 -11.63 -7.17 3.79
CA MET A 154 -12.21 -6.01 3.13
C MET A 154 -13.60 -6.27 2.54
N ALA A 155 -14.12 -7.49 2.67
CA ALA A 155 -15.37 -7.95 2.06
C ALA A 155 -15.41 -7.70 0.53
N LEU A 156 -14.31 -7.97 -0.16
CA LEU A 156 -14.19 -7.82 -1.60
C LEU A 156 -14.17 -9.19 -2.29
N ASP A 157 -15.18 -9.46 -3.11
CA ASP A 157 -15.22 -10.64 -4.00
C ASP A 157 -14.10 -10.61 -5.04
N VAL A 158 -13.68 -9.43 -5.49
CA VAL A 158 -12.56 -9.25 -6.42
C VAL A 158 -11.69 -8.09 -5.97
N ALA A 159 -10.42 -8.40 -5.67
CA ALA A 159 -9.46 -7.43 -5.15
C ALA A 159 -8.10 -7.53 -5.85
N GLY A 160 -7.39 -6.40 -5.93
CA GLY A 160 -5.97 -6.38 -6.23
C GLY A 160 -5.20 -6.12 -4.94
N VAL A 161 -4.53 -7.13 -4.39
CA VAL A 161 -3.75 -6.99 -3.16
C VAL A 161 -2.29 -6.79 -3.54
N ASP A 162 -1.72 -5.67 -3.12
CA ASP A 162 -0.32 -5.33 -3.33
C ASP A 162 0.47 -5.78 -2.09
N ILE A 163 1.54 -6.54 -2.27
CA ILE A 163 2.38 -7.10 -1.20
C ILE A 163 3.81 -6.61 -1.39
N LEU A 164 4.43 -6.12 -0.31
CA LEU A 164 5.87 -5.85 -0.28
C LEU A 164 6.57 -6.98 0.48
N ARG A 165 7.63 -7.53 -0.12
CA ARG A 165 8.51 -8.49 0.54
C ARG A 165 9.49 -7.71 1.43
N ALA A 166 9.45 -7.97 2.73
CA ALA A 166 10.32 -7.33 3.72
C ALA A 166 11.26 -8.36 4.34
N LYS A 167 12.38 -7.91 4.94
CA LYS A 167 13.18 -8.72 5.85
C LYS A 167 12.77 -8.40 7.28
N SER A 168 12.52 -9.43 8.09
CA SER A 168 11.99 -9.28 9.45
C SER A 168 12.85 -8.39 10.35
N ARG A 169 12.20 -7.68 11.29
CA ARG A 169 12.83 -7.03 12.45
C ARG A 169 12.67 -7.83 13.76
N ALA A 170 11.93 -8.94 13.77
CA ALA A 170 11.72 -9.78 14.94
C ALA A 170 12.27 -11.20 14.74
N VAL A 171 12.99 -11.67 15.75
CA VAL A 171 13.74 -12.92 15.89
C VAL A 171 13.09 -14.13 15.17
N GLY A 172 13.76 -14.59 14.11
CA GLY A 172 13.93 -16.02 13.84
C GLY A 172 12.77 -16.81 13.24
N ASP A 173 12.16 -16.37 12.12
CA ASP A 173 11.71 -17.27 11.05
C ASP A 173 11.34 -16.47 9.79
N GLY A 174 11.77 -16.94 8.62
CA GLY A 174 11.22 -16.55 7.31
C GLY A 174 11.23 -15.08 6.86
N SER A 175 11.07 -14.88 5.55
CA SER A 175 10.76 -13.58 4.94
C SER A 175 9.30 -13.19 5.22
N GLU A 176 9.04 -12.09 5.92
CA GLU A 176 7.68 -11.56 6.12
C GLU A 176 7.22 -10.68 4.96
N CYS A 177 5.91 -10.70 4.70
CA CYS A 177 5.27 -10.00 3.60
C CYS A 177 4.22 -9.04 4.16
N VAL A 178 4.32 -7.76 3.81
CA VAL A 178 3.35 -6.75 4.27
C VAL A 178 2.37 -6.42 3.16
N ALA A 179 1.07 -6.44 3.46
CA ALA A 179 0.02 -6.35 2.45
C ALA A 179 -0.70 -5.00 2.41
N ARG A 180 -1.25 -4.67 1.25
CA ARG A 180 -2.13 -3.53 1.04
C ARG A 180 -3.22 -3.90 0.04
N ALA A 181 -4.46 -3.99 0.49
CA ALA A 181 -5.59 -4.23 -0.40
C ALA A 181 -5.95 -2.95 -1.20
N GLY A 182 -6.14 -3.09 -2.50
CA GLY A 182 -6.60 -2.03 -3.39
C GLY A 182 -7.59 -2.54 -4.46
N ARG A 183 -8.30 -1.63 -5.13
CA ARG A 183 -9.21 -2.02 -6.22
C ARG A 183 -8.41 -2.51 -7.44
N ASN A 184 -8.91 -3.54 -8.13
CA ASN A 184 -8.46 -3.87 -9.48
C ASN A 184 -9.20 -2.99 -10.51
N ARG A 185 -8.49 -2.11 -11.22
CA ARG A 185 -9.05 -1.40 -12.39
C ARG A 185 -8.71 -2.21 -13.65
N LYS A 186 -9.65 -3.03 -14.12
CA LYS A 186 -9.68 -3.39 -15.55
C LYS A 186 -10.25 -2.19 -16.31
N ASN A 187 -9.54 -1.70 -17.31
CA ASN A 187 -10.08 -0.76 -18.29
C ASN A 187 -11.27 -1.42 -18.98
N HIS A 188 -12.49 -1.01 -18.65
CA HIS A 188 -13.66 -1.26 -19.49
C HIS A 188 -13.91 -0.01 -20.33
N ARG A 189 -13.28 0.03 -21.51
CA ARG A 189 -13.77 0.87 -22.61
C ARG A 189 -14.99 0.16 -23.19
N TYR A 190 -16.19 0.49 -22.71
CA TYR A 190 -17.40 0.24 -23.50
C TYR A 190 -17.48 1.32 -24.57
N ARG A 191 -17.08 0.97 -25.80
CA ARG A 191 -17.51 1.70 -27.00
C ARG A 191 -18.93 1.21 -27.30
N HIS A 192 -19.93 2.01 -26.99
CA HIS A 192 -21.23 1.87 -27.64
C HIS A 192 -21.07 2.33 -29.10
N ARG A 193 -21.22 1.41 -30.04
CA ARG A 193 -21.65 1.72 -31.40
C ARG A 193 -23.16 1.90 -31.35
N GLY A 194 -23.62 3.05 -31.81
CA GLY A 194 -24.98 3.42 -32.17
C GLY A 194 -24.84 4.55 -33.17
#